data_AF-A0A3C0HBA6-F1
#
_entry.id   AF-A0A3C0HBA6-F1
#
_cell.length_a   1.000
_cell.length_b   1.000
_cell.length_c   1.000
_cell.angle_alpha   90.00
_cell.angle_beta   90.00
_cell.angle_gamma   90.00
#
_symmetry.space_group_name_H-M   'P 1'
#
loop_
_entity.id
_entity.type
_entity.pdbx_description
1 polymer ?
#
loop_
_entity_poly.entity_id
_entity_poly.type
_entity_poly.pdbx_seq_one_letter_code
_entity_poly.pdbx_strand_id
1 'polypeptide(L)'
;MTVQENVEFVLKLQLLYIFQIVAHAIIQLNQHLWSIYNMSEAYTRSEMVDMLRNGVCQVKFIKVNGEERLMQATLKEDLIPADQKPKDDTNGVDATLQVIRCLDTEKSEWRSFKVENVLKFSH
;
A
#
# COMPACT_ATOMS: atom_id res chain seq x y z
N MET A 1 5.43 59.93 -1.79
CA MET A 1 4.45 58.91 -2.20
C MET A 1 3.07 59.49 -2.00
N THR A 2 2.29 59.60 -3.06
CA THR A 2 0.93 60.16 -3.02
C THR A 2 -0.04 59.17 -2.37
N VAL A 3 -1.19 59.64 -1.87
CA VAL A 3 -2.22 58.77 -1.26
C VAL A 3 -2.64 57.64 -2.22
N GLN A 4 -2.69 57.94 -3.52
CA GLN A 4 -3.00 56.97 -4.57
C GLN A 4 -1.97 55.84 -4.65
N GLU A 5 -0.67 56.18 -4.62
CA GLU A 5 0.43 55.21 -4.65
C GLU A 5 0.45 54.32 -3.40
N ASN A 6 0.11 54.87 -2.24
CA ASN A 6 -0.04 54.10 -1.00
C ASN A 6 -1.19 53.08 -1.07
N VAL A 7 -2.33 53.48 -1.63
CA VAL A 7 -3.48 52.57 -1.81
C VAL A 7 -3.11 51.46 -2.79
N GLU A 8 -2.46 51.78 -3.90
CA GLU A 8 -2.03 50.78 -4.88
C GLU A 8 -1.01 49.79 -4.29
N PHE A 9 -0.09 50.27 -3.46
CA PHE A 9 0.87 49.43 -2.74
C PHE A 9 0.20 48.47 -1.76
N VAL A 10 -0.77 48.95 -0.98
CA VAL A 10 -1.54 48.12 -0.03
C VAL A 10 -2.36 47.07 -0.77
N LEU A 11 -3.00 47.42 -1.88
CA LEU A 11 -3.76 46.49 -2.71
C LEU A 11 -2.86 45.39 -3.31
N LYS A 12 -1.65 45.74 -3.78
CA LYS A 12 -0.66 44.77 -4.28
C LYS A 12 -0.21 43.80 -3.18
N LEU A 13 0.01 44.29 -1.96
CA LEU A 13 0.36 43.45 -0.81
C LEU A 13 -0.78 42.51 -0.41
N GLN A 14 -2.02 42.99 -0.39
CA GLN A 14 -3.20 42.16 -0.10
C GLN A 14 -3.41 41.09 -1.17
N LEU A 15 -3.26 41.44 -2.45
CA LEU A 15 -3.32 40.48 -3.55
C LEU A 15 -2.25 39.41 -3.40
N LEU A 16 -0.99 39.79 -3.13
CA LEU A 16 0.11 38.85 -2.94
C LEU A 16 -0.15 37.87 -1.78
N TYR A 17 -0.70 38.37 -0.67
CA TYR A 17 -1.07 37.54 0.48
C TYR A 17 -2.19 36.55 0.15
N ILE A 18 -3.21 36.98 -0.61
CA ILE A 18 -4.28 36.10 -1.09
C ILE A 18 -3.71 35.00 -2.01
N PHE A 19 -2.81 35.36 -2.94
CA PHE A 19 -2.13 34.37 -3.78
C PHE A 19 -1.34 33.33 -2.95
N GLN A 20 -0.66 33.77 -1.90
CA GLN A 20 0.04 32.86 -0.99
C GLN A 20 -0.92 31.91 -0.27
N ILE A 21 -2.05 32.41 0.27
CA ILE A 21 -3.05 31.57 0.94
C ILE A 21 -3.61 30.51 -0.02
N VAL A 22 -3.99 30.92 -1.23
CA VAL A 22 -4.56 30.02 -2.24
C VAL A 22 -3.54 28.95 -2.66
N ALA A 23 -2.28 29.32 -2.86
CA ALA A 23 -1.23 28.36 -3.19
C ALA A 23 -1.03 27.31 -2.08
N HIS A 24 -1.01 27.72 -0.80
CA HIS A 24 -0.92 26.79 0.32
C HIS A 24 -2.15 25.86 0.41
N ALA A 25 -3.36 26.39 0.23
CA ALA A 25 -4.58 25.60 0.23
C ALA A 25 -4.59 24.55 -0.89
N ILE A 26 -4.12 24.91 -2.10
CA ILE A 26 -3.99 23.98 -3.23
C ILE A 26 -2.96 22.89 -2.91
N ILE A 27 -1.81 23.24 -2.32
CA ILE A 27 -0.79 22.26 -1.92
C ILE A 27 -1.36 21.29 -0.87
N GLN A 28 -2.08 21.79 0.13
CA GLN A 28 -2.71 20.97 1.16
C GLN A 28 -3.77 20.04 0.57
N LEU A 29 -4.63 20.54 -0.32
CA LEU A 29 -5.64 19.74 -1.01
C LEU A 29 -4.99 18.67 -1.89
N ASN A 30 -3.92 18.98 -2.62
CA ASN A 30 -3.19 18.01 -3.43
C ASN A 30 -2.51 16.93 -2.59
N GLN A 31 -1.92 17.29 -1.44
CA GLN A 31 -1.35 16.32 -0.51
C GLN A 31 -2.43 15.39 0.07
N HIS A 32 -3.60 15.94 0.42
CA HIS A 32 -4.72 15.16 0.92
C HIS A 32 -5.35 14.26 -0.16
N LEU A 33 -5.52 14.76 -1.39
CA LEU A 33 -5.99 13.97 -2.53
C LEU A 33 -5.02 12.85 -2.89
N TRP A 34 -3.71 13.11 -2.84
CA TRP A 34 -2.70 12.07 -3.00
C TRP A 34 -2.78 11.05 -1.86
N SER A 35 -3.00 11.48 -0.62
CA SER A 35 -3.22 10.56 0.50
C SER A 35 -4.46 9.69 0.31
N ILE A 36 -5.60 10.25 -0.12
CA ILE A 36 -6.82 9.49 -0.40
C ILE A 36 -6.61 8.51 -1.56
N TYR A 37 -5.96 8.93 -2.64
CA TYR A 37 -5.71 8.10 -3.82
C TYR A 37 -4.78 6.92 -3.50
N ASN A 38 -3.78 7.14 -2.65
CA ASN A 38 -2.87 6.08 -2.19
C ASN A 38 -3.40 5.30 -0.97
N MET A 39 -4.59 5.65 -0.44
CA MET A 39 -5.28 4.90 0.61
C MET A 39 -6.04 3.69 0.08
N SER A 40 -5.77 3.24 -1.16
CA SER A 40 -6.30 1.97 -1.64
C SER A 40 -5.52 0.81 -1.00
N GLU A 41 -5.98 0.43 0.20
CA GLU A 41 -5.81 -0.88 0.84
C GLU A 41 -4.36 -1.34 1.07
N ALA A 42 -3.56 -0.53 1.75
CA ALA A 42 -2.30 -1.01 2.32
C ALA A 42 -2.60 -1.89 3.55
N TYR A 43 -2.78 -3.19 3.34
CA TYR A 43 -2.91 -4.16 4.44
C TYR A 43 -1.60 -4.31 5.20
N THR A 44 -1.69 -4.47 6.51
CA THR A 44 -0.58 -4.91 7.34
C THR A 44 -0.28 -6.39 7.10
N ARG A 45 0.94 -6.83 7.45
CA ARG A 45 1.32 -8.24 7.37
C ARG A 45 0.33 -9.15 8.11
N SER A 46 -0.09 -8.76 9.31
CA SER A 46 -1.04 -9.52 10.12
C SER A 46 -2.38 -9.68 9.41
N GLU A 47 -2.94 -8.60 8.86
CA GLU A 47 -4.20 -8.64 8.13
C GLU A 47 -4.11 -9.55 6.90
N MET A 48 -3.02 -9.45 6.12
CA MET A 48 -2.81 -10.34 4.97
C MET A 48 -2.75 -11.82 5.40
N VAL A 49 -2.04 -12.14 6.48
CA VAL A 49 -1.93 -13.51 7.00
C VAL A 49 -3.29 -14.02 7.48
N ASP A 50 -4.06 -13.20 8.19
CA ASP A 50 -5.37 -13.57 8.69
C ASP A 50 -6.36 -13.81 7.53
N MET A 51 -6.33 -12.96 6.50
CA MET A 51 -7.13 -13.16 5.28
C MET A 51 -6.74 -14.46 4.56
N LEU A 52 -5.44 -14.73 4.40
CA LEU A 52 -4.95 -15.97 3.79
C LEU A 52 -5.35 -17.22 4.58
N ARG A 53 -5.44 -17.16 5.91
CA ARG A 53 -5.90 -18.28 6.74
C ARG A 53 -7.41 -18.54 6.60
N ASN A 54 -8.19 -17.51 6.30
CA ASN A 54 -9.64 -17.60 6.16
C ASN A 54 -10.07 -18.06 4.76
N GLY A 55 -9.26 -17.83 3.72
CA GLY A 55 -9.64 -18.13 2.33
C GLY A 55 -8.50 -18.08 1.32
N VAL A 56 -8.87 -17.89 0.05
CA VAL A 56 -7.92 -17.70 -1.06
C VAL A 56 -7.86 -16.22 -1.37
N CYS A 57 -6.67 -15.63 -1.32
CA CYS A 57 -6.45 -14.22 -1.63
C CYS A 57 -5.64 -14.07 -2.91
N GLN A 58 -5.89 -13.01 -3.65
CA GLN A 58 -5.15 -12.64 -4.85
C GLN A 58 -4.09 -11.60 -4.49
N VAL A 59 -2.83 -11.94 -4.75
CA VAL A 59 -1.66 -11.11 -4.43
C VAL A 59 -0.97 -10.69 -5.73
N LYS A 60 -0.90 -9.38 -5.96
CA LYS A 60 -0.12 -8.78 -7.04
C LYS A 60 1.17 -8.20 -6.47
N PHE A 61 2.33 -8.65 -6.95
CA PHE A 61 3.63 -8.20 -6.46
C PHE A 61 4.66 -8.05 -7.57
N ILE A 62 5.71 -7.26 -7.31
CA ILE A 62 6.86 -7.12 -8.22
C ILE A 62 7.94 -8.15 -7.83
N LYS A 63 8.39 -8.93 -8.81
CA LYS A 63 9.52 -9.84 -8.64
C LYS A 63 10.84 -9.07 -8.73
N VAL A 64 11.95 -9.66 -8.26
CA VAL A 64 13.31 -9.05 -8.30
C VAL A 64 13.73 -8.59 -9.71
N ASN A 65 13.21 -9.20 -10.78
CA ASN A 65 13.47 -8.80 -12.16
C ASN A 65 12.64 -7.57 -12.63
N GLY A 66 11.80 -6.99 -11.76
CA GLY A 66 10.92 -5.86 -12.08
C GLY A 66 9.59 -6.25 -12.74
N GLU A 67 9.33 -7.54 -12.97
CA GLU A 67 8.10 -8.01 -13.58
C GLU A 67 6.97 -8.10 -12.55
N GLU A 68 5.77 -7.65 -12.93
CA GLU A 68 4.57 -7.80 -12.12
C GLU A 68 4.03 -9.22 -12.25
N ARG A 69 3.78 -9.87 -11.11
CA ARG A 69 3.15 -11.18 -11.06
C ARG A 69 1.87 -11.12 -10.24
N LEU A 70 0.84 -11.78 -10.75
CA LEU A 70 -0.39 -12.06 -10.06
C LEU A 70 -0.38 -13.54 -9.63
N MET A 71 -0.75 -13.83 -8.39
CA MET A 71 -0.94 -15.20 -7.92
C MET A 71 -2.13 -15.30 -6.96
N GLN A 72 -2.73 -16.50 -6.90
CA GLN A 72 -3.75 -16.84 -5.90
C GLN A 72 -3.07 -17.63 -4.78
N ALA A 73 -3.24 -17.18 -3.55
CA ALA A 73 -2.53 -17.68 -2.38
C ALA A 73 -3.50 -18.05 -1.25
N THR A 74 -3.18 -19.10 -0.50
CA THR A 74 -3.94 -19.48 0.71
C THR A 74 -3.02 -20.01 1.81
N LEU A 75 -3.48 -19.85 3.04
CA LEU A 75 -2.97 -20.49 4.26
C LEU A 75 -4.05 -21.31 4.97
N LYS A 76 -5.22 -21.49 4.35
CA LYS A 76 -6.32 -22.26 4.92
C LYS A 76 -5.97 -23.74 4.92
N GLU A 77 -5.85 -24.33 6.10
CA GLU A 77 -5.46 -25.74 6.27
C GLU A 77 -6.36 -26.74 5.53
N ASP A 78 -7.65 -26.41 5.38
CA ASP A 78 -8.63 -27.24 4.65
C ASP A 78 -8.33 -27.34 3.15
N LEU A 79 -7.67 -26.32 2.59
CA LEU A 79 -7.32 -26.25 1.16
C LEU A 79 -5.90 -26.76 0.89
N ILE A 80 -5.10 -26.98 1.93
CA ILE A 80 -3.71 -27.46 1.81
C ILE A 80 -3.73 -29.00 1.80
N PRO A 81 -3.18 -29.64 0.74
CA PRO A 81 -3.06 -31.10 0.70
C PRO A 81 -2.35 -31.65 1.93
N ALA A 82 -2.82 -32.78 2.47
CA ALA A 82 -2.27 -33.38 3.69
C ALA A 82 -0.75 -33.62 3.61
N ASP A 83 -0.26 -33.92 2.40
CA ASP A 83 1.15 -34.20 2.10
C ASP A 83 2.04 -32.95 2.12
N GLN A 84 1.43 -31.76 2.03
CA GLN A 84 2.10 -30.46 1.96
C GLN A 84 1.92 -29.62 3.23
N LYS A 85 1.29 -30.16 4.27
CA LYS A 85 1.12 -29.43 5.54
C LYS A 85 2.49 -29.01 6.11
N PRO A 86 2.64 -27.76 6.55
CA PRO A 86 3.91 -27.28 7.08
C PRO A 86 4.29 -28.10 8.32
N LYS A 87 5.52 -28.63 8.31
CA LYS A 87 6.02 -29.55 9.35
C LYS A 87 6.62 -28.86 10.57
N ASP A 88 6.87 -27.55 10.51
CA ASP A 88 7.36 -26.76 11.64
C ASP A 88 6.95 -25.29 11.48
N ASP A 89 6.62 -24.65 12.60
CA ASP A 89 6.17 -23.26 12.71
C ASP A 89 7.37 -22.29 12.70
N THR A 90 8.02 -22.10 11.55
CA THR A 90 9.13 -21.12 11.39
C THR A 90 8.66 -19.65 11.35
N ASN A 91 7.51 -19.33 11.94
CA ASN A 91 6.91 -17.98 11.89
C ASN A 91 7.80 -16.87 12.48
N GLY A 92 8.75 -17.20 13.37
CA GLY A 92 9.57 -16.20 14.08
C GLY A 92 10.55 -15.41 13.20
N VAL A 93 11.18 -16.05 12.21
CA VAL A 93 12.18 -15.38 11.34
C VAL A 93 11.49 -14.58 10.24
N ASP A 94 10.39 -15.11 9.68
CA ASP A 94 9.65 -14.51 8.57
C ASP A 94 8.88 -13.23 8.97
N ALA A 95 8.44 -13.15 10.24
CA ALA A 95 7.81 -11.96 10.80
C ALA A 95 8.77 -10.76 10.85
N THR A 96 10.05 -11.00 11.15
CA THR A 96 11.08 -9.95 11.23
C THR A 96 11.42 -9.40 9.84
N LEU A 97 11.34 -10.26 8.81
CA LEU A 97 11.69 -9.90 7.42
C LEU A 97 10.50 -9.40 6.58
N GLN A 98 9.32 -9.24 7.18
CA GLN A 98 8.08 -8.87 6.47
C GLN A 98 7.80 -9.79 5.26
N VAL A 99 8.11 -11.08 5.42
CA VAL A 99 7.86 -12.12 4.42
C VAL A 99 6.64 -12.94 4.84
N ILE A 100 5.79 -13.26 3.88
CA ILE A 100 4.65 -14.16 4.04
C ILE A 100 4.88 -15.36 3.12
N ARG A 101 4.91 -16.55 3.73
CA ARG A 101 4.90 -17.83 3.03
C ARG A 101 3.46 -18.29 2.89
N CYS A 102 3.05 -18.69 1.71
CA CYS A 102 1.67 -19.12 1.40
C CYS A 102 1.69 -20.20 0.32
N LEU A 103 0.60 -20.98 0.23
CA LEU A 103 0.43 -21.94 -0.86
C LEU A 103 -0.18 -21.23 -2.06
N ASP A 104 0.47 -21.30 -3.22
CA ASP A 104 -0.10 -20.86 -4.50
C ASP A 104 -1.13 -21.91 -4.95
N THR A 105 -2.41 -21.54 -5.01
CA THR A 105 -3.50 -22.49 -5.33
C THR A 105 -3.55 -22.85 -6.82
N GLU A 106 -2.99 -22.02 -7.70
CA GLU A 106 -2.94 -22.33 -9.14
C GLU A 106 -1.88 -23.38 -9.44
N LYS A 107 -0.75 -23.30 -8.73
CA LYS A 107 0.39 -24.20 -8.94
C LYS A 107 0.49 -25.32 -7.91
N SER A 108 -0.26 -25.24 -6.82
CA SER A 108 -0.13 -26.13 -5.66
C SER A 108 1.31 -26.21 -5.14
N GLU A 109 1.98 -25.05 -5.12
CA GLU A 109 3.38 -24.88 -4.70
C GLU A 109 3.48 -23.85 -3.58
N TRP A 110 4.38 -24.08 -2.61
CA TRP A 110 4.69 -23.07 -1.61
C TRP A 110 5.48 -21.91 -2.25
N ARG A 111 4.96 -20.69 -2.07
CA ARG A 111 5.58 -19.43 -2.52
C ARG A 111 5.75 -18.51 -1.32
N SER A 112 6.77 -17.66 -1.37
CA SER A 112 6.93 -16.58 -0.41
C SER A 112 6.97 -15.25 -1.14
N PHE A 113 6.29 -14.24 -0.58
CA PHE A 113 6.35 -12.87 -1.08
C PHE A 113 6.66 -11.92 0.09
N LYS A 114 7.30 -10.80 -0.24
CA LYS A 114 7.55 -9.75 0.73
C LYS A 114 6.41 -8.76 0.71
N VAL A 115 5.95 -8.33 1.89
CA VAL A 115 4.86 -7.35 2.04
C VAL A 115 5.22 -6.03 1.34
N GLU A 116 6.51 -5.62 1.39
CA GLU A 116 7.01 -4.40 0.74
C GLU A 116 6.85 -4.40 -0.80
N ASN A 117 6.82 -5.59 -1.42
CA ASN A 117 6.73 -5.72 -2.88
C ASN A 117 5.29 -5.92 -3.36
N VAL A 118 4.31 -5.96 -2.44
CA VAL A 118 2.90 -6.12 -2.78
C VAL A 118 2.37 -4.81 -3.33
N LEU A 119 1.89 -4.86 -4.57
CA LEU A 119 1.25 -3.74 -5.24
C LEU A 119 -0.26 -3.71 -4.96
N LYS A 120 -0.87 -4.88 -4.86
CA LYS A 120 -2.30 -5.01 -4.62
C LYS A 120 -2.59 -6.34 -3.93
N PHE A 121 -3.47 -6.30 -2.95
CA PHE A 121 -3.97 -7.47 -2.25
C PHE A 121 -5.49 -7.42 -2.26
N SER A 122 -6.12 -8.57 -2.47
CA SER A 122 -7.58 -8.74 -2.43
C SER A 122 -7.91 -10.13 -1.88
N HIS A 123 -8.97 -10.24 -1.08
CA HIS A 123 -9.42 -11.49 -0.46
C HIS A 123 -10.81 -11.88 -0.96
#